data_AF-A0A225TZC6-F1
#
_entry.id   AF-A0A225TZC6-F1
#
_cell.length_a   1.000
_cell.length_b   1.000
_cell.length_c   1.000
_cell.angle_alpha   90.00
_cell.angle_beta   90.00
_cell.angle_gamma   90.00
#
_symmetry.space_group_name_H-M   'P 1'
#
loop_
_entity.id
_entity.type
_entity.pdbx_description
1 polymer ?
#
loop_
_entity_poly.entity_id
_entity_poly.type
_entity_poly.pdbx_seq_one_letter_code
_entity_poly.pdbx_strand_id
1 'polypeptide(L)' 'MKWGDHFQVAAGIRQAQTKSNVPFRVTRFQNGDDLVFFPDSQDYYFFYSGMATPDRCIVQETYSYPVVELPRYKKSE' A
#
# COMPACT_ATOMS: atom_id res chain seq x y z
N MET A 1 15.27 -0.77 -5.08
CA MET A 1 14.09 -1.67 -5.03
C MET A 1 14.15 -2.65 -6.20
N LYS A 2 13.65 -3.89 -6.05
CA LYS A 2 13.64 -4.91 -7.13
C LYS A 2 12.82 -4.51 -8.37
N TRP A 3 12.05 -3.43 -8.27
CA TRP A 3 11.06 -2.98 -9.26
C TRP A 3 11.61 -1.93 -10.24
N GLY A 4 12.78 -1.33 -10.01
CA GLY A 4 13.29 -0.23 -10.85
C GLY A 4 12.27 0.89 -10.96
N ASP A 5 11.92 1.28 -12.20
CA ASP A 5 10.96 2.36 -12.52
C ASP A 5 9.51 1.87 -12.67
N HIS A 6 9.21 0.63 -12.27
CA HIS A 6 7.85 0.09 -12.32
C HIS A 6 7.06 0.44 -11.05
N PHE A 7 5.77 0.72 -11.21
CA PHE A 7 4.83 0.88 -10.10
C PHE A 7 3.85 -0.28 -10.03
N GLN A 8 3.32 -0.53 -8.84
CA GLN A 8 2.21 -1.45 -8.65
C GLN A 8 0.97 -0.70 -8.21
N VAL A 9 -0.19 -1.16 -8.69
CA VAL A 9 -1.50 -0.66 -8.26
C VAL A 9 -2.08 -1.62 -7.23
N ALA A 10 -2.43 -1.09 -6.06
CA ALA A 10 -3.08 -1.86 -5.01
C ALA A 10 -4.45 -2.36 -5.49
N ALA A 11 -4.70 -3.66 -5.31
CA ALA A 11 -5.99 -4.31 -5.56
C ALA A 11 -6.96 -4.14 -4.37
N GLY A 12 -6.44 -3.83 -3.18
CA GLY A 12 -7.25 -3.58 -2.01
C GLY A 12 -6.44 -3.43 -0.73
N ILE A 13 -7.11 -2.98 0.33
CA ILE A 13 -6.52 -2.84 1.67
C ILE A 13 -7.35 -3.65 2.66
N ARG A 14 -6.68 -4.43 3.51
CA ARG A 14 -7.28 -5.17 4.62
C ARG A 14 -6.62 -4.76 5.93
N GLN A 15 -7.39 -4.66 6.99
CA GLN A 15 -6.89 -4.48 8.35
C GLN A 15 -6.97 -5.81 9.11
N ALA A 16 -5.98 -6.08 9.95
CA ALA A 16 -5.89 -7.30 10.74
C ALA A 16 -5.07 -7.06 12.01
N GLN A 17 -4.91 -8.10 12.82
CA GLN A 17 -4.12 -8.08 14.05
C GLN A 17 -3.29 -9.35 14.15
N THR A 18 -2.10 -9.25 14.75
CA THR A 18 -1.28 -10.43 15.07
C THR A 18 -1.94 -11.24 16.18
N LYS A 19 -1.42 -12.45 16.44
CA LYS A 19 -1.86 -13.26 17.60
C LYS A 19 -1.64 -12.56 18.95
N SER A 20 -0.75 -11.57 19.00
CA SER A 20 -0.47 -10.73 20.16
C SER A 20 -1.25 -9.40 20.16
N ASN A 21 -2.34 -9.31 19.38
CA ASN A 21 -3.19 -8.12 19.24
C ASN A 21 -2.49 -6.86 18.69
N VAL A 22 -1.39 -7.01 17.96
CA VAL A 22 -0.74 -5.86 17.31
C VAL A 22 -1.45 -5.58 15.99
N PRO A 23 -2.04 -4.39 15.78
CA PRO A 23 -2.73 -4.04 14.56
C PRO A 23 -1.76 -3.91 13.38
N PHE A 24 -2.20 -4.31 12.19
CA PHE A 24 -1.49 -4.07 10.94
C PHE A 24 -2.46 -3.90 9.77
N ARG A 25 -1.96 -3.27 8.71
CA ARG A 25 -2.67 -3.10 7.43
C ARG A 25 -1.93 -3.87 6.36
N VAL A 26 -2.67 -4.52 5.47
CA VAL A 26 -2.15 -5.21 4.29
C VAL A 26 -2.70 -4.52 3.06
N THR A 27 -1.82 -3.97 2.25
CA THR A 27 -2.11 -3.52 0.89
C THR A 27 -1.74 -4.64 -0.05
N ARG A 28 -2.75 -5.25 -0.68
CA ARG A 28 -2.56 -6.37 -1.61
C ARG A 28 -2.45 -5.87 -3.03
N PHE A 29 -1.49 -6.40 -3.78
CA PHE A 29 -1.28 -6.06 -5.18
C PHE A 29 -1.78 -7.17 -6.11
N GLN A 30 -2.05 -6.83 -7.38
CA GLN A 30 -2.64 -7.77 -8.34
C GLN A 30 -1.73 -8.96 -8.68
N ASN A 31 -0.42 -8.78 -8.60
CA ASN A 31 0.56 -9.85 -8.81
C ASN A 31 0.70 -10.80 -7.61
N GLY A 32 -0.05 -10.57 -6.52
CA GLY A 32 -0.03 -11.38 -5.31
C GLY A 32 0.99 -10.94 -4.26
N ASP A 33 1.73 -9.85 -4.49
CA ASP A 33 2.55 -9.23 -3.46
C ASP A 33 1.67 -8.55 -2.41
N ASP A 34 2.21 -8.43 -1.20
CA ASP A 34 1.55 -7.79 -0.08
C ASP A 34 2.52 -6.79 0.59
N LEU A 35 2.10 -5.53 0.75
CA LEU A 35 2.76 -4.55 1.61
C LEU A 35 2.05 -4.52 2.97
N VAL A 36 2.77 -4.87 4.02
CA VAL A 36 2.28 -4.86 5.40
C VAL A 36 2.82 -3.64 6.13
N PHE A 37 1.92 -2.89 6.75
CA PHE A 37 2.22 -1.70 7.53
C PHE A 37 1.76 -1.87 8.98
N PHE A 38 2.68 -1.67 9.92
CA PHE A 38 2.42 -1.64 11.35
C PHE A 38 2.32 -0.19 11.82
N PRO A 39 1.11 0.35 12.11
CA PRO A 39 0.92 1.76 12.43
C PRO A 39 1.61 2.18 13.73
N ASP A 40 1.68 1.29 14.72
CA ASP A 40 2.22 1.61 16.05
C ASP A 40 3.74 1.81 16.00
N SER A 41 4.45 1.00 15.21
CA SER A 41 5.91 1.10 15.06
C SER A 41 6.34 1.86 13.80
N GLN A 42 5.40 2.24 12.94
CA GLN A 42 5.66 2.82 11.62
C GLN A 42 6.51 1.92 10.70
N ASP A 43 6.48 0.60 10.91
CA ASP A 43 7.26 -0.34 10.12
C ASP A 43 6.51 -0.81 8.88
N TYR A 44 7.26 -0.93 7.78
CA TYR A 44 6.79 -1.50 6.52
C TYR A 44 7.53 -2.79 6.21
N TYR A 45 6.81 -3.81 5.77
CA TYR A 45 7.34 -5.09 5.31
C TYR A 45 6.72 -5.45 3.97
N PHE A 46 7.54 -5.79 2.99
CA PHE A 46 7.09 -6.19 1.65
C PHE A 46 7.25 -7.70 1.48
N PHE A 47 6.13 -8.38 1.22
CA PHE A 47 6.06 -9.81 0.96
C PHE A 47 5.87 -10.03 -0.52
N TYR A 48 6.83 -10.72 -1.14
CA TYR A 48 6.71 -11.11 -2.54
C TYR A 48 5.98 -12.43 -2.64
N SER A 49 5.09 -12.54 -3.62
CA SER A 49 4.36 -13.77 -3.89
C SER A 49 5.31 -14.97 -4.04
N GLY A 50 5.07 -16.03 -3.26
CA GLY A 50 5.88 -17.25 -3.28
C GLY A 50 7.19 -17.20 -2.50
N MET A 51 7.55 -16.07 -1.86
CA MET A 51 8.73 -15.98 -0.99
C MET A 51 8.34 -15.99 0.49
N ALA A 52 9.10 -16.73 1.31
CA ALA A 52 8.86 -16.82 2.75
C ALA A 52 9.42 -15.62 3.53
N THR A 53 10.50 -15.01 3.04
CA THR A 53 11.20 -13.92 3.74
C THR A 53 10.74 -12.56 3.19
N PRO A 54 10.18 -11.68 4.03
CA PRO A 54 9.85 -10.32 3.63
C PRO A 54 11.08 -9.40 3.64
N ASP A 55 11.02 -8.34 2.83
CA ASP A 55 11.97 -7.22 2.92
C ASP A 55 11.40 -6.17 3.88
N ARG A 56 12.25 -5.62 4.77
CA ARG A 56 11.88 -4.43 5.55
C ARG A 56 12.03 -3.19 4.68
N CYS A 57 10.99 -2.37 4.62
CA CYS A 57 10.97 -1.14 3.84
C CYS A 57 11.04 0.08 4.75
N ILE A 58 11.59 1.17 4.20
CA ILE A 58 11.57 2.50 4.79
C ILE A 58 10.87 3.45 3.83
N VAL A 59 10.15 4.44 4.36
CA VAL A 59 9.63 5.53 3.54
C VAL A 59 10.80 6.41 3.16
N GLN A 60 11.10 6.49 1.85
CA GLN A 60 12.14 7.39 1.35
C GLN A 60 11.57 8.79 1.11
N GLU A 61 10.36 8.89 0.58
CA GLU A 61 9.72 10.14 0.24
C GLU A 61 8.20 10.00 0.18
N THR A 62 7.48 11.10 0.42
CA THR A 62 6.03 11.18 0.37
C THR A 62 5.64 12.36 -0.51
N TYR A 63 4.78 12.10 -1.49
CA TYR A 63 4.25 13.12 -2.40
C TYR A 63 2.75 13.27 -2.21
N SER A 64 2.27 14.51 -2.15
CA SER A 64 0.85 14.85 -2.19
C SER A 64 0.56 15.58 -3.49
N TYR A 65 -0.27 14.98 -4.35
CA TYR A 65 -0.72 15.64 -5.58
C TYR A 65 -1.89 16.59 -5.26
N PRO A 66 -1.93 17.79 -5.85
CA PRO A 66 -3.05 18.70 -5.69
C PRO A 66 -4.33 18.04 -6.23
N VAL A 67 -5.43 18.15 -5.49
CA VAL A 67 -6.75 17.70 -5.94
C VAL A 67 -7.20 18.62 -7.07
N VAL A 68 -7.39 18.08 -8.27
CA VAL A 68 -8.00 18.80 -9.39
C VAL A 68 -9.50 18.55 -9.35
N GLU A 69 -10.29 19.61 -9.17
CA GLU A 69 -11.73 19.51 -9.38
C GLU A 69 -12.01 19.34 -10.87
N LEU A 70 -12.45 18.15 -11.28
CA LEU A 70 -12.90 17.94 -12.64
C LEU A 70 -14.24 18.67 -12.86
N PRO A 71 -14.41 19.41 -13.98
CA PRO A 71 -15.67 20.08 -14.26
C PRO A 71 -16.80 19.06 -14.29
N ARG A 72 -17.78 19.19 -13.39
CA ARG A 72 -18.98 18.35 -13.41
C ARG A 72 -19.86 18.80 -14.57
N TYR A 73 -20.32 17.85 -15.37
CA TYR A 73 -21.35 18.10 -16.37
C TYR A 73 -22.64 18.55 -15.64
N LYS A 74 -22.96 19.84 -15.72
CA LYS A 74 -24.27 20.34 -15.31
C LYS A 74 -25.24 20.03 -16.44
N LYS A 75 -26.18 19.13 -16.22
CA LYS A 75 -27.30 18.93 -17.13
C LYS A 75 -28.10 20.25 -17.13
N SER A 76 -28.21 20.90 -18.28
CA SER A 76 -29.05 22.09 -18.44
C SER A 76 -30.51 21.73 -18.13
N GLU A 77 -31.16 22.55 -17.31
CA GLU A 77 -32.58 22.44 -16.96
C GLU A 77 -33.47 22.74 -18.16
#